data_AF-A0A672IQI4-F1
#
_entry.id   AF-A0A672IQI4-F1
#
_cell.length_a   1.000
_cell.length_b   1.000
_cell.length_c   1.000
_cell.angle_alpha   90.00
_cell.angle_beta   90.00
_cell.angle_gamma   90.00
#
_symmetry.space_group_name_H-M   'P 1'
#
loop_
_entity.id
_entity.type
_entity.pdbx_description
1 polymer ?
#
loop_
_entity_poly.entity_id
_entity_poly.type
_entity_poly.pdbx_seq_one_letter_code
_entity_poly.pdbx_strand_id
1 'polypeptide(L)'
;VKRTAKIDPVQEWGEEEEEGAVFGITLRREPVLPGPDSPEPPTAFSFVQYHTVKVRRLKAATLERLITHLLDPEHQEPDFVPVFLSTYRAFTSASSLIQLLFQSAAELIYYVFPVSFEGGHPRDEEPTAASLRPLFYRMQRFLSVCKILVGLCGCVLAV
;
A
#
# COMPACT_ATOMS: atom_id res chain seq x y z
N VAL A 1 -5.42 2.74 45.34
CA VAL A 1 -4.86 3.09 44.03
C VAL A 1 -5.51 2.22 42.96
N LYS A 2 -6.54 2.71 42.27
CA LYS A 2 -7.11 1.99 41.11
C LYS A 2 -6.08 2.09 39.99
N ARG A 3 -5.38 0.99 39.70
CA ARG A 3 -4.59 0.87 38.48
C ARG A 3 -5.59 0.89 37.31
N THR A 4 -5.84 2.05 36.74
CA THR A 4 -6.32 2.13 35.37
C THR A 4 -5.17 1.58 34.53
N ALA A 5 -5.21 0.27 34.26
CA ALA A 5 -4.37 -0.31 33.22
C ALA A 5 -4.75 0.44 31.94
N LYS A 6 -3.88 1.36 31.52
CA LYS A 6 -3.92 1.95 30.19
C LYS A 6 -3.70 0.76 29.26
N ILE A 7 -4.79 0.16 28.79
CA ILE A 7 -4.69 -0.89 27.78
C ILE A 7 -4.01 -0.24 26.59
N ASP A 8 -2.81 -0.73 26.24
CA ASP A 8 -2.15 -0.32 25.03
C ASP A 8 -3.13 -0.55 23.88
N PRO A 9 -3.49 0.50 23.12
CA PRO A 9 -4.50 0.40 22.07
C PRO A 9 -4.00 -0.45 20.89
N VAL A 10 -2.73 -0.85 20.89
CA VAL A 10 -2.11 -1.67 19.86
C VAL A 10 -1.64 -2.97 20.49
N GLN A 11 -2.07 -4.09 19.93
CA GLN A 11 -1.66 -5.44 20.32
C GLN A 11 -0.94 -6.11 19.15
N GLU A 12 0.24 -6.67 19.40
CA GLU A 12 0.91 -7.56 18.46
C GLU A 12 0.14 -8.87 18.36
N TRP A 13 -0.26 -9.26 17.15
CA TRP A 13 -1.08 -10.44 16.91
C TRP A 13 -0.27 -11.63 16.41
N GLY A 14 0.74 -11.37 15.58
CA GLY A 14 1.60 -12.40 15.01
C GLY A 14 2.16 -11.99 13.66
N GLU A 15 2.52 -12.98 12.86
CA GLU A 15 3.07 -12.82 11.51
C GLU A 15 2.22 -13.57 10.49
N GLU A 16 2.12 -13.02 9.29
CA GLU A 16 1.50 -13.65 8.13
C GLU A 16 2.55 -13.78 7.02
N GLU A 17 2.79 -15.01 6.59
CA GLU A 17 3.67 -15.31 5.46
C GLU A 17 2.86 -15.39 4.16
N GLU A 18 3.34 -14.70 3.16
CA GLU A 18 2.84 -14.71 1.78
C GLU A 18 4.00 -15.05 0.85
N GLU A 19 3.71 -15.38 -0.40
CA GLU A 19 4.73 -15.77 -1.39
C GLU A 19 5.82 -14.68 -1.53
N GLY A 20 6.97 -14.94 -0.91
CA GLY A 20 8.11 -14.03 -0.88
C GLY A 20 7.98 -12.82 0.05
N ALA A 21 7.04 -12.79 0.99
CA ALA A 21 6.90 -11.73 2.00
C ALA A 21 6.43 -12.23 3.37
N VAL A 22 6.91 -11.57 4.43
CA VAL A 22 6.45 -11.76 5.80
C VAL A 22 5.88 -10.43 6.30
N PHE A 23 4.65 -10.46 6.79
CA PHE A 23 3.95 -9.32 7.35
C PHE A 23 3.78 -9.46 8.86
N GLY A 24 4.15 -8.43 9.61
CA GLY A 24 3.77 -8.29 11.01
C GLY A 24 2.32 -7.81 11.12
N ILE A 25 1.52 -8.49 11.95
CA ILE A 25 0.13 -8.15 12.18
C ILE A 25 -0.02 -7.51 13.56
N THR A 26 -0.67 -6.35 13.58
CA THR A 26 -1.06 -5.66 14.81
C THR A 26 -2.57 -5.38 14.79
N LEU A 27 -3.21 -5.48 15.95
CA LEU A 27 -4.60 -5.09 16.15
C LEU A 27 -4.63 -3.76 16.87
N ARG A 28 -5.21 -2.73 16.23
CA ARG A 28 -5.38 -1.40 16.81
C ARG A 28 -6.83 -1.17 17.19
N ARG A 29 -7.09 -0.92 18.47
CA ARG A 29 -8.38 -0.44 18.96
C ARG A 29 -8.52 1.05 18.72
N GLU A 30 -9.54 1.42 17.98
CA GLU A 30 -9.85 2.81 17.62
C GLU A 30 -11.25 3.17 18.13
N PRO A 31 -11.44 4.37 18.67
CA PRO A 31 -12.77 4.83 19.07
C PRO A 31 -13.61 5.13 17.81
N VAL A 32 -14.86 4.69 17.83
CA VAL A 32 -15.86 5.08 16.83
C VAL A 32 -16.29 6.50 17.16
N LEU A 33 -16.04 7.43 16.24
CA LEU A 33 -16.52 8.80 16.38
C LEU A 33 -18.04 8.84 16.11
N PRO A 34 -18.85 9.47 16.97
CA PRO A 34 -20.27 9.63 16.70
C PRO A 34 -20.46 10.47 15.42
N GLY A 35 -21.29 9.98 14.51
CA GLY A 35 -21.62 10.67 13.28
C GLY A 35 -22.43 11.95 13.55
N PRO A 36 -22.47 12.90 12.59
CA PRO A 36 -23.19 14.18 12.73
C PRO A 36 -24.71 14.01 12.92
N ASP A 37 -25.28 12.86 12.57
CA ASP A 37 -26.71 12.53 12.71
C ASP A 37 -27.05 11.75 13.99
N SER A 38 -26.13 11.64 14.97
CA SER A 38 -26.45 11.03 16.27
C SER A 38 -27.31 11.98 17.10
N PRO A 39 -28.58 11.64 17.42
CA PRO A 39 -29.53 12.56 18.06
C PRO A 39 -29.36 12.67 19.59
N GLU A 40 -28.27 12.15 20.17
CA GLU A 40 -28.17 11.92 21.61
C GLU A 40 -27.11 12.84 22.24
N PRO A 41 -27.49 13.80 23.11
CA PRO A 41 -26.50 14.55 23.87
C PRO A 41 -25.71 13.58 24.77
N PRO A 42 -24.41 13.84 25.01
CA PRO A 42 -23.58 12.97 25.84
C PRO A 42 -24.14 12.94 27.26
N THR A 43 -24.90 11.89 27.57
CA THR A 43 -25.39 11.60 28.92
C THR A 43 -24.19 11.20 29.78
N ALA A 44 -24.28 11.39 31.10
CA ALA A 44 -23.25 11.00 32.08
C ALA A 44 -22.85 9.50 32.05
N PHE A 45 -23.52 8.69 31.22
CA PHE A 45 -23.28 7.27 30.99
C PHE A 45 -23.09 6.93 29.49
N SER A 46 -22.49 7.83 28.70
CA SER A 46 -22.16 7.51 27.31
C SER A 46 -21.08 6.41 27.24
N PHE A 47 -21.39 5.33 26.52
CA PHE A 47 -20.43 4.28 26.23
C PHE A 47 -19.59 4.68 25.02
N VAL A 48 -18.26 4.61 25.13
CA VAL A 48 -17.38 4.79 23.97
C VAL A 48 -17.35 3.47 23.20
N GLN A 49 -17.86 3.48 21.97
CA GLN A 49 -17.76 2.34 21.08
C GLN A 49 -16.36 2.29 20.47
N TYR A 50 -15.79 1.10 20.34
CA TYR A 50 -14.48 0.88 19.72
C TYR A 50 -14.63 -0.14 18.59
N HIS A 51 -13.91 0.08 17.50
CA HIS A 51 -13.63 -0.96 16.51
C HIS A 51 -12.16 -1.39 16.61
N THR A 52 -11.87 -2.61 16.15
CA THR A 52 -10.50 -3.11 16.08
C THR A 52 -10.09 -3.21 14.62
N VAL A 53 -9.02 -2.52 14.28
CA VAL A 53 -8.43 -2.51 12.93
C VAL A 53 -7.25 -3.47 12.91
N LYS A 54 -7.26 -4.41 11.97
CA LYS A 54 -6.08 -5.21 11.66
C LYS A 54 -5.15 -4.39 10.76
N VAL A 55 -3.95 -4.11 11.24
CA VAL A 55 -2.91 -3.41 10.49
C VAL A 55 -1.82 -4.41 10.15
N ARG A 56 -1.49 -4.49 8.86
CA ARG A 56 -0.42 -5.34 8.31
C ARG A 56 0.78 -4.48 7.92
N ARG A 57 1.98 -4.89 8.36
CA ARG A 57 3.23 -4.18 8.14
C ARG A 57 4.27 -5.10 7.54
N LEU A 58 4.99 -4.66 6.51
CA LEU A 58 5.96 -5.54 5.86
C LEU A 58 7.21 -5.69 6.73
N LYS A 59 7.54 -6.92 7.15
CA LYS A 59 8.73 -7.22 7.95
C LYS A 59 9.92 -7.64 7.11
N ALA A 60 9.68 -8.53 6.14
CA ALA A 60 10.69 -9.04 5.23
C ALA A 60 10.05 -9.36 3.88
N ALA A 61 10.82 -9.24 2.81
CA ALA A 61 10.37 -9.63 1.48
C ALA A 61 11.55 -9.85 0.54
N THR A 62 11.31 -10.60 -0.54
CA THR A 62 12.21 -10.64 -1.69
C THR A 62 12.24 -9.28 -2.38
N LEU A 63 13.30 -9.01 -3.15
CA LEU A 63 13.42 -7.72 -3.86
C LEU A 63 12.23 -7.48 -4.81
N GLU A 64 11.81 -8.50 -5.55
CA GLU A 64 10.65 -8.42 -6.45
C GLU A 64 9.38 -8.03 -5.68
N ARG A 65 9.13 -8.67 -4.55
CA ARG A 65 7.97 -8.40 -3.71
C ARG A 65 8.01 -7.02 -3.06
N LEU A 66 9.20 -6.52 -2.69
CA LEU A 66 9.39 -5.13 -2.24
C LEU A 66 9.01 -4.12 -3.34
N ILE A 67 9.40 -4.38 -4.59
CA ILE A 67 9.06 -3.51 -5.72
C ILE A 67 7.55 -3.55 -6.00
N THR A 68 6.92 -4.73 -5.98
CA THR A 68 5.47 -4.85 -6.11
C THR A 68 4.74 -4.08 -5.01
N HIS A 69 5.19 -4.21 -3.75
CA HIS A 69 4.61 -3.50 -2.62
C HIS A 69 4.81 -1.97 -2.73
N LEU A 70 5.96 -1.53 -3.26
CA LEU A 70 6.25 -0.11 -3.50
C LEU A 70 5.30 0.50 -4.55
N LEU A 71 4.85 -0.30 -5.52
CA LEU A 71 3.90 0.09 -6.55
C LEU A 71 2.43 -0.10 -6.12
N ASP A 72 2.14 -0.70 -4.98
CA ASP A 72 0.78 -0.95 -4.49
C ASP A 72 0.30 0.17 -3.54
N PRO A 73 -0.72 0.96 -3.90
CA PRO A 73 -1.19 2.04 -3.05
C PRO A 73 -2.19 1.63 -1.98
N GLU A 74 -2.88 0.50 -2.14
CA GLU A 74 -4.05 0.18 -1.31
C GLU A 74 -3.65 -0.29 0.09
N HIS A 75 -2.47 -0.89 0.22
CA HIS A 75 -2.11 -1.62 1.44
C HIS A 75 -0.73 -1.31 1.98
N GLN A 76 -0.13 -0.23 1.50
CA GLN A 76 1.21 0.15 1.90
C GLN A 76 1.19 1.09 3.11
N GLU A 77 2.15 0.88 4.00
CA GLU A 77 2.37 1.75 5.13
C GLU A 77 2.82 3.16 4.68
N PRO A 78 2.43 4.22 5.40
CA PRO A 78 2.77 5.60 5.02
C PRO A 78 4.29 5.87 5.07
N ASP A 79 5.00 5.16 5.94
CA ASP A 79 6.44 5.26 6.17
C ASP A 79 7.27 4.29 5.31
N PHE A 80 6.64 3.34 4.60
CA PHE A 80 7.36 2.35 3.80
C PHE A 80 8.20 2.99 2.68
N VAL A 81 7.60 3.84 1.84
CA VAL A 81 8.30 4.51 0.71
C VAL A 81 9.54 5.28 1.19
N PRO A 82 9.45 6.22 2.17
CA PRO A 82 10.62 6.97 2.60
C PRO A 82 11.69 6.07 3.24
N VAL A 83 11.29 5.07 4.05
CA VAL A 83 12.24 4.12 4.64
C VAL A 83 12.96 3.31 3.56
N PHE A 84 12.21 2.70 2.65
CA PHE A 84 12.76 1.91 1.54
C PHE A 84 13.72 2.73 0.68
N LEU A 85 13.34 3.94 0.26
CA LEU A 85 14.19 4.81 -0.56
C LEU A 85 15.39 5.37 0.20
N SER A 86 15.38 5.39 1.53
CA SER A 86 16.54 5.75 2.34
C SER A 86 17.53 4.60 2.51
N THR A 87 17.07 3.34 2.47
CA THR A 87 17.90 2.16 2.78
C THR A 87 18.20 1.25 1.58
N TYR A 88 17.60 1.48 0.40
CA TYR A 88 17.72 0.56 -0.74
C TYR A 88 19.17 0.24 -1.14
N ARG A 89 20.09 1.20 -0.97
CA ARG A 89 21.52 1.03 -1.28
C ARG A 89 22.22 -0.06 -0.47
N ALA A 90 21.63 -0.49 0.65
CA ALA A 90 22.16 -1.59 1.46
C ALA A 90 21.98 -2.97 0.80
N PHE A 91 20.98 -3.13 -0.07
CA PHE A 91 20.63 -4.42 -0.67
C PHE A 91 20.50 -4.40 -2.21
N THR A 92 20.49 -3.23 -2.84
CA THR A 92 20.45 -3.10 -4.31
C THR A 92 21.07 -1.79 -4.79
N SER A 93 21.35 -1.70 -6.09
CA SER A 93 21.84 -0.48 -6.73
C SER A 93 20.68 0.32 -7.35
N ALA A 94 20.88 1.62 -7.57
CA ALA A 94 19.86 2.48 -8.18
C ALA A 94 19.49 2.01 -9.60
N SER A 95 20.48 1.57 -10.40
CA SER A 95 20.24 1.06 -11.76
C SER A 95 19.42 -0.23 -11.75
N SER A 96 19.79 -1.20 -10.91
CA SER A 96 19.05 -2.46 -10.76
C SER A 96 17.62 -2.22 -10.28
N LEU A 97 17.43 -1.31 -9.33
CA LEU A 97 16.11 -0.97 -8.80
C LEU A 97 15.22 -0.29 -9.86
N ILE A 98 15.78 0.64 -10.64
CA ILE A 98 15.07 1.27 -11.75
C ILE A 98 14.66 0.21 -12.79
N GLN A 99 15.56 -0.69 -13.17
CA GLN A 99 15.25 -1.77 -14.12
C GLN A 99 14.10 -2.66 -13.63
N LEU A 100 14.11 -3.06 -12.35
CA LEU A 100 13.05 -3.87 -11.76
C LEU A 100 11.71 -3.12 -11.69
N LEU A 101 11.73 -1.82 -11.40
CA LEU A 101 10.54 -0.97 -11.46
C LEU A 101 9.95 -0.94 -12.87
N PHE A 102 10.79 -0.81 -13.91
CA PHE A 102 10.33 -0.83 -15.30
C PHE A 102 9.75 -2.20 -15.69
N GLN A 103 10.43 -3.29 -15.32
CA GLN A 103 9.95 -4.65 -15.60
C GLN A 103 8.61 -4.92 -14.93
N SER A 104 8.49 -4.61 -13.64
CA SER A 104 7.24 -4.82 -12.89
C SER A 104 6.08 -3.95 -13.40
N ALA A 105 6.34 -2.71 -13.84
CA ALA A 105 5.33 -1.88 -14.48
C ALA A 105 4.88 -2.45 -15.84
N ALA A 106 5.82 -2.99 -16.63
CA ALA A 106 5.53 -3.58 -17.94
C ALA A 106 4.75 -4.90 -17.85
N GLU A 107 5.11 -5.79 -16.93
CA GLU A 107 4.36 -7.03 -16.67
C GLU A 107 2.89 -6.72 -16.33
N LEU A 108 2.64 -5.70 -15.51
CA LEU A 108 1.27 -5.34 -15.13
C LEU A 108 0.46 -4.72 -16.26
N ILE A 109 1.09 -4.01 -17.19
CA ILE A 109 0.42 -3.59 -18.44
C ILE A 109 0.07 -4.84 -19.25
N TYR A 110 0.97 -5.81 -19.36
CA TYR A 110 0.73 -7.03 -20.13
C TYR A 110 -0.29 -7.99 -19.50
N TYR A 111 -0.44 -8.05 -18.18
CA TYR A 111 -1.44 -8.90 -17.48
C TYR A 111 -2.82 -8.23 -17.30
N VAL A 112 -2.90 -6.89 -17.29
CA VAL A 112 -4.18 -6.17 -17.19
C VAL A 112 -4.82 -5.96 -18.58
N PHE A 113 -4.00 -5.90 -19.65
CA PHE A 113 -4.47 -5.70 -21.02
C PHE A 113 -4.95 -6.94 -21.81
N PRO A 114 -4.71 -8.23 -21.45
CA PRO A 114 -5.09 -9.34 -22.30
C PRO A 114 -6.48 -9.94 -21.99
N VAL A 115 -7.29 -9.34 -21.10
CA VAL A 115 -8.66 -9.83 -20.81
C VAL A 115 -9.72 -9.20 -21.74
N SER A 116 -9.32 -8.48 -22.80
CA SER A 116 -10.27 -7.90 -23.77
C SER A 116 -10.14 -8.45 -25.20
N PHE A 117 -9.19 -9.33 -25.50
CA PHE A 117 -8.85 -9.63 -26.91
C PHE A 117 -8.97 -11.10 -27.36
N GLU A 118 -9.59 -12.01 -26.60
CA GLU A 118 -9.96 -13.32 -27.15
C GLU A 118 -11.45 -13.61 -27.04
N GLY A 119 -12.15 -13.34 -28.14
CA GLY A 119 -13.21 -14.22 -28.63
C GLY A 119 -14.66 -13.86 -28.28
N GLY A 120 -15.24 -12.86 -28.95
CA GLY A 120 -16.69 -12.80 -29.12
C GLY A 120 -17.30 -11.46 -29.52
N HIS A 121 -17.45 -11.23 -30.84
CA HIS A 121 -18.33 -10.26 -31.52
C HIS A 121 -18.16 -8.75 -31.20
N PRO A 122 -18.13 -7.85 -32.20
CA PRO A 122 -17.99 -6.43 -31.96
C PRO A 122 -19.30 -5.86 -31.41
N ARG A 123 -19.36 -5.67 -30.09
CA ARG A 123 -20.16 -4.59 -29.52
C ARG A 123 -19.20 -3.63 -28.85
N ASP A 124 -19.34 -2.36 -29.24
CA ASP A 124 -18.62 -1.21 -28.74
C ASP A 124 -18.78 -1.07 -27.21
N GLU A 125 -17.98 -1.80 -26.43
CA GLU A 125 -17.85 -1.57 -25.00
C GLU A 125 -16.45 -1.00 -24.76
N GLU A 126 -16.37 0.33 -24.86
CA GLU A 126 -15.20 1.12 -24.48
C GLU A 126 -14.77 0.72 -23.06
N PRO A 127 -13.48 0.42 -22.81
CA PRO A 127 -13.02 0.05 -21.47
C PRO A 127 -13.41 1.15 -20.49
N THR A 128 -14.36 0.85 -19.60
CA THR A 128 -14.89 1.84 -18.67
C THR A 128 -13.74 2.35 -17.81
N ALA A 129 -13.64 3.67 -17.66
CA ALA A 129 -12.55 4.32 -16.91
C ALA A 129 -12.30 3.72 -15.50
N ALA A 130 -13.29 3.03 -14.91
CA ALA A 130 -13.15 2.29 -13.66
C ALA A 130 -12.16 1.11 -13.72
N SER A 131 -12.05 0.39 -14.84
CA SER A 131 -11.13 -0.75 -14.98
C SER A 131 -9.67 -0.31 -15.16
N LEU A 132 -9.45 0.90 -15.71
CA LEU A 132 -8.13 1.49 -15.93
C LEU A 132 -7.61 2.27 -14.71
N ARG A 133 -8.46 2.57 -13.72
CA ARG A 133 -8.07 3.30 -12.50
C ARG A 133 -6.90 2.65 -11.74
N PRO A 134 -6.89 1.33 -11.45
CA PRO A 134 -5.79 0.70 -10.73
C PRO A 134 -4.46 0.85 -11.48
N LEU A 135 -4.49 0.70 -12.81
CA LEU A 135 -3.32 0.86 -13.67
C LEU A 135 -2.81 2.31 -13.65
N PHE A 136 -3.73 3.29 -13.73
CA PHE A 136 -3.40 4.71 -13.66
C PHE A 136 -2.73 5.08 -12.34
N TYR A 137 -3.30 4.68 -11.19
CA TYR A 137 -2.72 4.95 -9.87
C TYR A 137 -1.34 4.31 -9.71
N ARG A 138 -1.17 3.08 -10.23
CA ARG A 138 0.10 2.36 -10.15
C ARG A 138 1.18 2.96 -11.08
N MET A 139 0.82 3.41 -12.29
CA MET A 139 1.73 4.16 -13.18
C MET A 139 2.12 5.52 -12.59
N GLN A 140 1.15 6.25 -12.03
CA GLN A 140 1.42 7.54 -11.38
C GLN A 140 2.39 7.37 -10.19
N ARG A 141 2.25 6.26 -9.45
CA ARG A 141 3.14 5.90 -8.35
C ARG A 141 4.53 5.50 -8.84
N PHE A 142 4.65 4.72 -9.91
CA PHE A 142 5.92 4.44 -10.57
C PHE A 142 6.65 5.75 -10.95
N LEU A 143 5.94 6.67 -11.62
CA LEU A 143 6.50 7.97 -11.99
C LEU A 143 6.91 8.79 -10.76
N SER A 144 6.14 8.74 -9.68
CA SER A 144 6.47 9.41 -8.42
C SER A 144 7.74 8.86 -7.79
N VAL A 145 7.86 7.54 -7.67
CA VAL A 145 9.03 6.84 -7.12
C VAL A 145 10.27 7.11 -7.98
N CYS A 146 10.14 7.04 -9.30
CA CYS A 146 11.23 7.38 -10.23
C CYS A 146 11.70 8.83 -10.06
N LYS A 147 10.77 9.80 -9.91
CA LYS A 147 11.12 11.20 -9.62
C LYS A 147 11.88 11.34 -8.30
N ILE A 148 11.48 10.62 -7.26
CA ILE A 148 12.16 10.65 -5.96
C ILE A 148 13.55 10.02 -6.06
N LEU A 149 13.70 8.87 -6.73
CA LEU A 149 14.98 8.22 -6.95
C LEU A 149 15.95 9.08 -7.76
N VAL A 150 15.45 9.73 -8.81
CA VAL A 150 16.22 10.69 -9.64
C VAL A 150 16.66 11.88 -8.80
N GLY A 151 15.75 12.46 -8.00
CA GLY A 151 16.05 13.57 -7.09
C GLY A 151 17.05 13.21 -5.99
N LEU A 152 16.95 12.01 -5.40
CA LEU A 152 17.86 11.50 -4.37
C LEU A 152 19.23 11.11 -4.92
N CYS A 153 19.30 10.71 -6.20
CA CYS A 153 20.55 10.29 -6.84
C CYS A 153 21.28 11.42 -7.55
N GLY A 154 20.66 12.60 -7.72
CA GLY A 154 21.23 13.70 -8.52
C GLY A 154 21.42 13.36 -10.01
N CYS A 155 20.93 12.20 -10.45
CA CYS A 155 21.07 11.72 -11.81
C CYS A 155 19.99 12.34 -12.68
N VAL A 156 20.34 13.41 -13.39
CA VAL A 156 19.60 13.89 -14.56
C VAL A 156 19.48 12.73 -15.56
N LEU A 157 18.40 11.95 -15.50
CA LEU A 157 17.93 11.24 -16.69
C LEU A 157 17.25 12.32 -17.54
N ALA A 158 18.06 12.94 -18.39
CA ALA A 158 17.56 13.52 -19.63
C ALA A 158 16.97 12.36 -20.43
N VAL A 159 15.64 12.27 -20.42
CA VAL A 159 14.85 11.63 -21.48
C VAL A 159 14.55 12.69 -22.51
#